data_AF-A0AAD7TIA1-F1
#
_entry.id   AF-A0AAD7TIA1-F1
#
_cell.length_a   1.000
_cell.length_b   1.000
_cell.length_c   1.000
_cell.angle_alpha   90.00
_cell.angle_beta   90.00
_cell.angle_gamma   90.00
#
_symmetry.space_group_name_H-M   'P 1'
#
loop_
_entity.id
_entity.type
_entity.pdbx_description
1 polymer ?
#
loop_
_entity_poly.entity_id
_entity_poly.type
_entity_poly.pdbx_seq_one_letter_code
_entity_poly.pdbx_strand_id
1 'polypeptide(L)'
;MSVNTQSDIIQSVAALILDNRLAIAAVVLLIYDQLITFGREVQYVWLRKKTGATLLFIFIRYTAFLCLALLDAISYTPDMSDERSARVSSMRRLLFNFYHISCGRVRAIAFLPTFTVPTTFSALRALALSDMNWALASIVFVIGCGPTVINLWGVFGIGLVGQTIPLLGCVAAAQPTASQAKM
;
A
#
# COMPACT_ATOMS: atom_id res chain seq x y z
N MET A 1 -26.81 7.06 -2.77
CA MET A 1 -26.59 8.52 -2.80
C MET A 1 -26.33 8.86 -4.27
N SER A 2 -27.27 9.54 -4.94
CA SER A 2 -27.18 9.80 -6.39
C SER A 2 -26.22 10.96 -6.65
N VAL A 3 -24.98 10.66 -7.02
CA VAL A 3 -24.00 11.66 -7.47
C VAL A 3 -24.38 12.09 -8.88
N ASN A 4 -25.20 13.14 -9.00
CA ASN A 4 -25.79 13.55 -10.29
C ASN A 4 -25.52 15.02 -10.66
N THR A 5 -24.64 15.74 -9.94
CA THR A 5 -24.23 17.10 -10.34
C THR A 5 -22.81 17.09 -10.91
N GLN A 6 -22.57 17.85 -11.98
CA GLN A 6 -21.24 17.96 -12.60
C GLN A 6 -20.17 18.44 -11.60
N SER A 7 -20.56 19.26 -10.62
CA SER A 7 -19.69 19.74 -9.54
C SER A 7 -19.19 18.61 -8.64
N ASP A 8 -20.04 17.63 -8.29
CA ASP A 8 -19.65 16.53 -7.40
C ASP A 8 -18.58 15.63 -8.06
N ILE A 9 -18.74 15.38 -9.37
CA ILE A 9 -17.80 14.57 -10.16
C ILE A 9 -16.44 15.25 -10.24
N ILE A 10 -16.40 16.56 -10.48
CA ILE A 10 -15.15 17.32 -10.56
C ILE A 10 -14.41 17.26 -9.21
N GLN A 11 -15.13 17.42 -8.10
CA GLN A 11 -14.54 17.35 -6.76
C GLN A 11 -14.00 15.96 -6.43
N SER A 12 -14.73 14.90 -6.78
CA SER A 12 -14.25 13.53 -6.54
C SER A 12 -13.00 13.19 -7.35
N VAL A 13 -12.94 13.63 -8.62
CA VAL A 13 -11.76 13.44 -9.47
C VAL A 13 -10.56 14.24 -8.94
N ALA A 14 -10.79 15.49 -8.52
CA ALA A 14 -9.72 16.32 -7.94
C ALA A 14 -9.13 15.70 -6.67
N ALA A 15 -9.98 15.15 -5.79
CA ALA A 15 -9.54 14.43 -4.59
C ALA A 15 -8.69 13.19 -4.94
N LEU A 16 -9.09 12.44 -5.97
CA LEU A 16 -8.37 11.24 -6.42
C LEU A 16 -7.00 11.56 -7.03
N ILE A 17 -6.91 12.65 -7.81
CA ILE A 17 -5.63 13.16 -8.33
C ILE A 17 -4.71 13.57 -7.19
N LEU A 18 -5.25 14.25 -6.18
CA LEU A 18 -4.48 14.68 -5.01
C LEU A 18 -3.94 13.46 -4.25
N ASP A 19 -4.78 12.46 -3.98
CA ASP A 19 -4.39 11.22 -3.31
C ASP A 19 -3.25 10.51 -4.05
N ASN A 20 -3.39 10.32 -5.37
CA ASN A 20 -2.35 9.71 -6.20
C ASN A 20 -1.02 10.47 -6.14
N ARG A 21 -1.05 11.82 -6.19
CA ARG A 21 0.17 12.64 -6.11
C ARG A 21 0.84 12.52 -4.74
N LEU A 22 0.06 12.53 -3.67
CA LEU A 22 0.57 12.37 -2.30
C LEU A 22 1.19 10.99 -2.11
N ALA A 23 0.56 9.95 -2.65
CA ALA A 23 1.10 8.60 -2.57
C ALA A 23 2.41 8.44 -3.35
N ILE A 24 2.50 8.98 -4.57
CA ILE A 24 3.76 9.00 -5.33
C ILE A 24 4.85 9.76 -4.56
N ALA A 25 4.52 10.91 -3.97
CA ALA A 25 5.47 11.65 -3.15
C ALA A 25 5.95 10.83 -1.93
N ALA A 26 5.05 10.11 -1.27
CA ALA A 26 5.38 9.23 -0.15
C ALA A 26 6.29 8.07 -0.60
N VAL A 27 6.05 7.47 -1.77
CA VAL A 27 6.92 6.44 -2.36
C VAL A 27 8.31 6.99 -2.65
N VAL A 28 8.41 8.18 -3.26
CA VAL A 28 9.70 8.82 -3.54
C VAL A 28 10.48 9.07 -2.25
N LEU A 29 9.82 9.57 -1.20
CA LEU A 29 10.43 9.77 0.11
C LEU A 29 10.89 8.45 0.73
N LEU A 30 10.10 7.39 0.61
CA LEU A 30 10.48 6.06 1.10
C LEU A 30 11.73 5.54 0.38
N ILE A 31 11.78 5.63 -0.95
CA ILE A 31 12.95 5.24 -1.74
C ILE A 31 14.17 6.06 -1.33
N TYR A 32 14.01 7.38 -1.17
CA TYR A 32 15.08 8.26 -0.73
C TYR A 32 15.63 7.84 0.63
N ASP A 33 14.75 7.57 1.62
CA ASP A 33 15.16 7.08 2.94
C ASP A 33 15.95 5.76 2.84
N GLN A 34 15.51 4.82 1.99
CA GLN A 34 16.26 3.58 1.75
C GLN A 34 17.67 3.83 1.23
N LEU A 35 17.81 4.74 0.25
CA LEU A 35 19.10 5.03 -0.37
C LEU A 35 20.09 5.66 0.62
N ILE A 36 19.64 6.62 1.43
CA ILE A 36 20.52 7.33 2.35
C ILE A 36 20.95 6.46 3.54
N THR A 37 20.13 5.50 3.98
CA THR A 37 20.49 4.63 5.09
C THR A 37 21.21 3.36 4.66
N PHE A 38 21.18 3.02 3.38
CA PHE A 38 21.78 1.79 2.85
C PHE A 38 23.24 1.61 3.27
N GLY A 39 24.05 2.68 3.25
CA GLY A 39 25.46 2.61 3.68
C GLY A 39 25.62 2.13 5.13
N ARG A 40 24.75 2.60 6.03
CA ARG A 40 24.72 2.16 7.44
C ARG A 40 24.20 0.74 7.56
N GLU A 41 23.22 0.35 6.75
CA GLU A 41 22.69 -1.02 6.75
C GLU A 41 23.78 -2.02 6.37
N VAL A 42 24.60 -1.70 5.37
CA VAL A 42 25.71 -2.56 4.94
C VAL A 42 26.64 -2.84 6.12
N GLN A 43 27.00 -1.80 6.85
CA GLN A 43 27.91 -1.90 7.99
C GLN A 43 27.31 -2.63 9.19
N TYR A 44 26.08 -2.32 9.58
CA TYR A 44 25.49 -2.82 10.84
C TYR A 44 24.68 -4.11 10.68
N VAL A 45 24.13 -4.38 9.51
CA VAL A 45 23.22 -5.51 9.26
C VAL A 45 23.84 -6.51 8.29
N TRP A 46 24.47 -6.03 7.22
CA TRP A 46 24.94 -6.94 6.17
C TRP A 46 26.28 -7.61 6.51
N LEU A 47 27.25 -6.85 7.02
CA LEU A 47 28.59 -7.32 7.38
C LEU A 47 28.69 -8.02 8.75
N ARG A 48 27.63 -7.97 9.56
CA ARG A 48 27.59 -8.60 10.89
C ARG A 48 26.95 -9.99 10.81
N LYS A 49 27.16 -10.79 11.86
CA LYS A 49 26.53 -12.11 12.00
C LYS A 49 25.01 -11.95 11.94
N LYS A 50 24.36 -12.76 11.10
CA LYS A 50 22.89 -12.75 10.93
C LYS A 50 22.24 -13.28 12.20
N THR A 51 21.41 -12.47 12.83
CA THR A 51 20.64 -12.84 14.03
C THR A 51 19.14 -12.66 13.75
N GLY A 52 18.28 -13.05 14.70
CA GLY A 52 16.84 -12.79 14.59
C GLY A 52 16.50 -11.32 14.37
N ALA A 53 17.30 -10.39 14.93
CA ALA A 53 17.13 -8.96 14.70
C ALA A 53 17.38 -8.57 13.22
N THR A 54 18.27 -9.25 12.51
CA THR A 54 18.49 -9.04 11.07
C THR A 54 17.27 -9.47 10.26
N LEU A 55 16.65 -10.62 10.60
CA LEU A 55 15.45 -11.08 9.92
C LEU A 55 14.28 -10.12 10.16
N LEU A 56 14.10 -9.68 11.41
CA LEU A 56 13.06 -8.73 11.78
C LEU A 56 13.25 -7.37 11.09
N PHE A 57 14.49 -6.90 11.00
CA PHE A 57 14.85 -5.70 10.24
C PHE A 57 14.50 -5.84 8.76
N ILE A 58 14.87 -6.97 8.13
CA ILE A 58 14.55 -7.21 6.71
C ILE A 58 13.04 -7.24 6.51
N PHE A 59 12.31 -7.94 7.38
CA PHE A 59 10.86 -8.08 7.28
C PHE A 59 10.13 -6.76 7.46
N ILE A 60 10.56 -5.89 8.38
CA ILE A 60 9.95 -4.57 8.55
C ILE A 60 10.27 -3.67 7.35
N ARG A 61 11.55 -3.63 6.96
CA ARG A 61 12.07 -2.63 6.02
C ARG A 61 11.75 -2.96 4.57
N TYR A 62 12.05 -4.17 4.13
CA TYR A 62 11.89 -4.55 2.73
C TYR A 62 10.46 -4.94 2.39
N THR A 63 9.64 -5.35 3.37
CA THR A 63 8.20 -5.56 3.12
C THR A 63 7.51 -4.22 2.85
N ALA A 64 7.85 -3.16 3.59
CA ALA A 64 7.36 -1.82 3.31
C ALA A 64 7.81 -1.34 1.91
N PHE A 65 9.08 -1.55 1.56
CA PHE A 65 9.59 -1.20 0.23
C PHE A 65 8.89 -1.98 -0.90
N LEU A 66 8.78 -3.30 -0.76
CA LEU A 66 8.13 -4.16 -1.75
C LEU A 66 6.65 -3.80 -1.93
N CYS A 67 5.92 -3.59 -0.84
CA CYS A 67 4.48 -3.35 -0.92
C CYS A 67 4.16 -1.90 -1.30
N LEU A 68 4.82 -0.92 -0.69
CA LEU A 68 4.53 0.50 -0.95
C LEU A 68 5.24 1.00 -2.21
N ALA A 69 6.54 0.72 -2.39
CA ALA A 69 7.26 1.30 -3.51
C ALA A 69 7.04 0.56 -4.83
N LEU A 70 6.82 -0.76 -4.81
CA LEU A 70 6.64 -1.53 -6.05
C LEU A 70 5.17 -1.75 -6.41
N LEU A 71 4.33 -2.23 -5.49
CA LEU A 71 2.92 -2.49 -5.83
C LEU A 71 2.11 -1.20 -5.99
N ASP A 72 2.33 -0.19 -5.12
CA ASP A 72 1.57 1.06 -5.17
C ASP A 72 2.00 1.94 -6.34
N ALA A 73 3.31 2.09 -6.60
CA ALA A 73 3.80 2.92 -7.71
C ALA A 73 3.30 2.45 -9.08
N ILE A 74 3.25 1.13 -9.30
CA ILE A 74 2.72 0.55 -10.54
C ILE A 74 1.21 0.75 -10.64
N SER A 75 0.51 0.80 -9.50
CA SER A 75 -0.93 1.06 -9.46
C SER A 75 -1.29 2.47 -9.91
N TYR A 76 -0.39 3.46 -9.81
CA TYR A 76 -0.66 4.85 -10.23
C TYR A 76 -0.37 5.14 -11.70
N THR A 77 0.20 4.18 -12.44
CA THR A 77 0.40 4.37 -13.88
C THR A 77 -0.93 4.30 -14.62
N PRO A 78 -1.17 5.15 -15.64
CA PRO A 78 -2.39 5.09 -16.44
C PRO A 78 -2.56 3.70 -17.06
N ASP A 79 -3.82 3.27 -17.20
CA ASP A 79 -4.12 1.93 -17.68
C ASP A 79 -3.55 1.73 -19.07
N MET A 80 -2.75 0.67 -19.22
CA MET A 80 -2.14 0.28 -20.49
C MET A 80 -3.18 -0.50 -21.31
N SER A 81 -4.34 0.10 -21.54
CA SER A 81 -5.48 -0.52 -22.25
C SER A 81 -5.36 -0.46 -23.77
N ASP A 82 -4.16 -0.23 -24.32
CA ASP A 82 -3.95 -0.22 -25.76
C ASP A 82 -4.02 -1.67 -26.31
N GLU A 83 -5.24 -2.11 -26.63
CA GLU A 83 -5.57 -3.38 -27.27
C GLU A 83 -4.94 -3.54 -28.67
N ARG A 84 -4.28 -2.51 -29.21
CA ARG A 84 -3.84 -2.47 -30.62
C ARG A 84 -2.49 -3.10 -30.93
N SER A 85 -2.01 -4.05 -30.14
CA SER A 85 -0.73 -4.71 -30.48
C SER A 85 -0.74 -6.20 -30.17
N ALA A 86 -1.22 -6.97 -31.14
CA ALA A 86 -1.21 -8.44 -31.24
C ALA A 86 0.20 -9.07 -31.29
N ARG A 87 1.21 -8.43 -30.70
CA ARG A 87 2.53 -8.98 -30.41
C ARG A 87 3.00 -8.45 -29.05
N VAL A 88 2.30 -8.85 -28.00
CA VAL A 88 2.68 -8.55 -26.62
C VAL A 88 3.94 -9.35 -26.29
N SER A 89 5.08 -8.66 -26.09
CA SER A 89 6.29 -9.28 -25.57
C SER A 89 5.98 -9.95 -24.22
N SER A 90 6.64 -11.05 -23.89
CA SER A 90 6.42 -11.77 -22.61
C SER A 90 6.54 -10.83 -21.40
N MET A 91 7.38 -9.79 -21.48
CA MET A 91 7.51 -8.74 -20.48
C MET A 91 6.23 -7.91 -20.28
N ARG A 92 5.55 -7.50 -21.37
CA ARG A 92 4.32 -6.69 -21.27
C ARG A 92 3.15 -7.49 -20.67
N ARG A 93 3.09 -8.81 -20.89
CA ARG A 93 2.13 -9.69 -20.20
C ARG A 93 2.39 -9.77 -18.68
N LEU A 94 3.66 -9.86 -18.28
CA LEU A 94 4.01 -9.88 -16.87
C LEU A 94 3.64 -8.57 -16.17
N LEU A 95 3.93 -7.42 -16.80
CA LEU A 95 3.57 -6.11 -16.27
C LEU A 95 2.05 -5.92 -16.18
N PHE A 96 1.29 -6.36 -17.19
CA PHE A 96 -0.17 -6.29 -17.17
C PHE A 96 -0.78 -7.17 -16.07
N ASN A 97 -0.34 -8.42 -15.97
CA ASN A 97 -0.78 -9.32 -14.89
C ASN A 97 -0.39 -8.76 -13.53
N PHE A 98 0.82 -8.22 -13.39
CA PHE A 98 1.29 -7.60 -12.16
C PHE A 98 0.46 -6.38 -11.78
N TYR A 99 0.12 -5.50 -12.72
CA TYR A 99 -0.77 -4.35 -12.53
C TYR A 99 -2.17 -4.79 -12.06
N HIS A 100 -2.76 -5.80 -12.71
CA HIS A 100 -4.07 -6.33 -12.33
C HIS A 100 -4.07 -7.01 -10.96
N ILE A 101 -3.01 -7.76 -10.65
CA ILE A 101 -2.79 -8.34 -9.32
C ILE A 101 -2.67 -7.23 -8.29
N SER A 102 -1.88 -6.19 -8.57
CA SER A 102 -1.69 -5.02 -7.70
C SER A 102 -2.99 -4.28 -7.46
N CYS A 103 -3.89 -4.23 -8.43
CA CYS A 103 -5.17 -3.51 -8.30
C CYS A 103 -6.26 -4.32 -7.59
N GLY A 104 -6.13 -5.65 -7.49
CA GLY A 104 -7.14 -6.48 -6.83
C GLY A 104 -7.16 -6.36 -5.30
N ARG A 105 -7.83 -7.32 -4.66
CA ARG A 105 -7.83 -7.46 -3.19
C ARG A 105 -6.43 -7.78 -2.62
N VAL A 106 -5.47 -8.11 -3.49
CA VAL A 106 -4.07 -8.36 -3.13
C VAL A 106 -3.41 -7.11 -2.56
N ARG A 107 -3.76 -5.90 -3.03
CA ARG A 107 -3.26 -4.63 -2.46
C ARG A 107 -3.50 -4.56 -0.96
N ALA A 108 -4.75 -4.76 -0.56
CA ALA A 108 -5.12 -4.66 0.85
C ALA A 108 -4.45 -5.74 1.72
N ILE A 109 -4.39 -6.97 1.21
CA ILE A 109 -3.76 -8.09 1.94
C ILE A 109 -2.25 -7.90 2.06
N ALA A 110 -1.59 -7.52 0.97
CA ALA A 110 -0.14 -7.30 0.94
C ALA A 110 0.30 -6.13 1.83
N PHE A 111 -0.58 -5.18 2.11
CA PHE A 111 -0.29 -4.04 2.98
C PHE A 111 -0.47 -4.35 4.48
N LEU A 112 -1.15 -5.44 4.86
CA LEU A 112 -1.36 -5.80 6.27
C LEU A 112 -0.06 -5.97 7.07
N PRO A 113 0.97 -6.68 6.56
CA PRO A 113 2.25 -6.80 7.26
C PRO A 113 2.93 -5.44 7.47
N THR A 114 2.79 -4.52 6.51
CA THR A 114 3.39 -3.17 6.58
C THR A 114 2.86 -2.35 7.76
N PHE A 115 1.60 -2.56 8.17
CA PHE A 115 1.04 -1.85 9.32
C PHE A 115 1.18 -2.64 10.64
N THR A 116 0.95 -3.95 10.62
CA THR A 116 0.92 -4.77 11.84
C THR A 116 2.29 -4.97 12.48
N VAL A 117 3.34 -5.13 11.66
CA VAL A 117 4.69 -5.43 12.16
C VAL A 117 5.32 -4.21 12.84
N PRO A 118 5.27 -2.98 12.27
CA PRO A 118 5.78 -1.80 12.97
C PRO A 118 4.96 -1.46 14.23
N THR A 119 3.64 -1.68 14.21
CA THR A 119 2.78 -1.45 15.38
C THR A 119 3.12 -2.38 16.53
N THR A 120 3.24 -3.68 16.26
CA THR A 120 3.63 -4.66 17.30
C THR A 120 5.01 -4.35 17.86
N PHE A 121 5.98 -4.03 17.00
CA PHE A 121 7.33 -3.68 17.46
C PHE A 121 7.36 -2.37 18.26
N SER A 122 6.56 -1.38 17.87
CA SER A 122 6.44 -0.11 18.60
C SER A 122 5.83 -0.31 19.99
N ALA A 123 4.79 -1.15 20.10
CA ALA A 123 4.19 -1.50 21.39
C ALA A 123 5.16 -2.28 22.29
N LEU A 124 5.87 -3.27 21.74
CA LEU A 124 6.90 -4.02 22.47
C LEU A 124 8.05 -3.12 22.94
N ARG A 125 8.47 -2.17 22.11
CA ARG A 125 9.48 -1.17 22.46
C ARG A 125 8.98 -0.26 23.59
N ALA A 126 7.73 0.18 23.54
CA ALA A 126 7.14 0.97 24.61
C ALA A 126 7.09 0.17 25.92
N LEU A 127 6.70 -1.11 25.88
CA LEU A 127 6.71 -2.01 27.05
C LEU A 127 8.12 -2.14 27.65
N ALA A 128 9.13 -2.33 26.80
CA ALA A 128 10.52 -2.47 27.22
C ALA A 128 11.10 -1.20 27.84
N LEU A 129 10.77 -0.01 27.31
CA LEU A 129 11.27 1.28 27.79
C LEU A 129 10.51 1.83 29.00
N SER A 130 9.34 1.29 29.32
CA SER A 130 8.46 1.75 30.41
C SER A 130 8.44 0.82 31.62
N ASP A 131 9.54 0.09 31.85
CA ASP A 131 9.67 -0.86 32.96
C ASP A 131 8.53 -1.90 33.01
N MET A 132 8.14 -2.44 31.85
CA MET A 132 7.01 -3.37 31.69
C MET A 132 5.65 -2.78 32.08
N ASN A 133 5.43 -1.48 31.87
CA ASN A 133 4.11 -0.87 32.01
C ASN A 133 3.18 -1.29 30.86
N TRP A 134 2.42 -2.35 31.10
CA TRP A 134 1.46 -2.91 30.15
C TRP A 134 0.40 -1.92 29.70
N ALA A 135 -0.04 -1.00 30.55
CA ALA A 135 -1.07 -0.03 30.18
C ALA A 135 -0.57 0.90 29.07
N LEU A 136 0.67 1.39 29.17
CA LEU A 136 1.26 2.24 28.13
C LEU A 136 1.45 1.47 26.82
N ALA A 137 1.95 0.24 26.90
CA ALA A 137 2.11 -0.62 25.72
C ALA A 137 0.77 -0.90 25.03
N SER A 138 -0.29 -1.16 25.80
CA SER A 138 -1.64 -1.34 25.27
C SER A 138 -2.16 -0.08 24.57
N ILE A 139 -1.92 1.11 25.13
CA ILE A 139 -2.30 2.38 24.50
C ILE A 139 -1.60 2.54 23.14
N VAL A 140 -0.27 2.31 23.09
CA VAL A 140 0.50 2.39 21.83
C VAL A 140 0.00 1.38 20.81
N PHE A 141 -0.30 0.15 21.23
CA PHE A 141 -0.82 -0.90 20.36
C PHE A 141 -2.20 -0.54 19.81
N VAL A 142 -3.13 -0.12 20.67
CA VAL A 142 -4.51 0.22 20.27
C VAL A 142 -4.51 1.38 19.28
N ILE A 143 -3.72 2.44 19.53
CA ILE A 143 -3.59 3.57 18.61
C ILE A 143 -2.98 3.10 17.28
N GLY A 144 -1.93 2.28 17.31
CA GLY A 144 -1.26 1.77 16.11
C GLY A 144 -2.06 0.76 15.30
N CYS A 145 -3.10 0.14 15.88
CA CYS A 145 -3.99 -0.78 15.15
C CYS A 145 -5.00 -0.08 14.25
N GLY A 146 -5.23 1.23 14.45
CA GLY A 146 -6.22 2.01 13.69
C GLY A 146 -6.11 1.84 12.16
N PRO A 147 -4.92 2.03 11.55
CA PRO A 147 -4.74 1.85 10.12
C PRO A 147 -5.09 0.43 9.65
N THR A 148 -4.68 -0.61 10.38
CA THR A 148 -5.00 -2.00 10.02
C THR A 148 -6.50 -2.25 10.03
N VAL A 149 -7.19 -1.78 11.08
CA VAL A 149 -8.64 -1.99 11.24
C VAL A 149 -9.42 -1.29 10.12
N ILE A 150 -9.10 -0.03 9.82
CA ILE A 150 -9.80 0.76 8.79
C ILE A 150 -9.60 0.15 7.41
N ASN A 151 -8.36 -0.24 7.06
CA ASN A 151 -8.07 -0.85 5.77
C ASN A 151 -8.76 -2.22 5.60
N LEU A 152 -8.81 -3.03 6.66
CA LEU A 152 -9.47 -4.34 6.63
C LEU A 152 -11.00 -4.18 6.55
N TRP A 153 -11.56 -3.23 7.31
CA TRP A 153 -12.98 -2.87 7.23
C TRP A 153 -13.37 -2.38 5.84
N GLY A 154 -12.49 -1.62 5.17
CA GLY A 154 -12.65 -1.21 3.78
C GLY A 154 -12.91 -2.38 2.83
N VAL A 155 -12.16 -3.47 2.96
CA VAL A 155 -12.25 -4.60 2.01
C VAL A 155 -13.30 -5.63 2.39
N PHE A 156 -13.50 -5.88 3.68
CA PHE A 156 -14.39 -6.93 4.16
C PHE A 156 -15.73 -6.40 4.68
N GLY A 157 -15.78 -5.18 5.22
CA GLY A 157 -16.99 -4.56 5.73
C GLY A 157 -17.81 -3.88 4.63
N ILE A 158 -17.18 -3.00 3.85
CA ILE A 158 -17.85 -2.22 2.79
C ILE A 158 -17.65 -2.79 1.37
N GLY A 159 -16.80 -3.81 1.22
CA GLY A 159 -16.60 -4.50 -0.05
C GLY A 159 -15.85 -3.68 -1.11
N LEU A 160 -14.87 -2.85 -0.70
CA LEU A 160 -14.02 -2.14 -1.66
C LEU A 160 -13.22 -3.15 -2.51
N VAL A 161 -13.21 -2.87 -3.82
CA VAL A 161 -12.40 -3.56 -4.82
C VAL A 161 -11.62 -2.50 -5.60
N GLY A 162 -10.40 -2.81 -6.03
CA GLY A 162 -9.71 -1.91 -6.93
C GLY A 162 -10.26 -2.02 -8.34
N GLN A 163 -10.45 -0.87 -8.96
CA GLN A 163 -10.89 -0.69 -10.34
C GLN A 163 -9.86 0.17 -11.06
N THR A 164 -9.58 -0.16 -12.32
CA THR A 164 -8.63 0.58 -13.15
C THR A 164 -9.37 1.67 -13.91
N ILE A 165 -8.94 2.92 -13.74
CA ILE A 165 -9.43 4.07 -14.50
C ILE A 165 -8.31 4.50 -15.44
N PRO A 166 -8.56 4.62 -16.76
CA PRO A 166 -7.52 4.89 -17.75
C PRO A 166 -6.60 6.08 -17.42
N LEU A 167 -7.14 7.16 -16.85
CA LEU A 167 -6.37 8.37 -16.54
C LEU A 167 -5.73 8.36 -15.14
N LEU A 168 -6.26 7.59 -14.19
CA LEU A 168 -5.92 7.68 -12.77
C LEU A 168 -5.23 6.41 -12.23
N GLY A 169 -5.15 5.36 -13.03
CA GLY A 169 -4.62 4.06 -12.59
C GLY A 169 -5.63 3.31 -11.72
N CYS A 170 -5.13 2.54 -10.77
CA CYS A 170 -5.95 1.73 -9.88
C CYS A 170 -6.44 2.51 -8.66
N VAL A 171 -7.76 2.51 -8.47
CA VAL A 171 -8.42 3.21 -7.37
C VAL A 171 -9.40 2.29 -6.65
N ALA A 172 -9.60 2.50 -5.35
CA ALA A 172 -10.58 1.74 -4.59
C ALA A 172 -11.99 2.22 -4.91
N ALA A 173 -12.87 1.32 -5.34
CA ALA A 173 -14.27 1.59 -5.62
C ALA A 173 -15.17 0.54 -4.93
N ALA A 174 -16.41 0.92 -4.62
CA ALA A 174 -17.42 -0.05 -4.21
C ALA A 174 -17.72 -1.01 -5.37
N GLN A 175 -18.08 -2.26 -5.08
CA GLN A 175 -18.44 -3.22 -6.13
C GLN A 175 -19.56 -2.66 -7.02
N PRO A 176 -19.37 -2.60 -8.35
CA PRO A 176 -20.42 -2.14 -9.25
C PRO A 176 -21.59 -3.12 -9.18
N THR A 177 -22.79 -2.62 -8.93
CA THR A 177 -24.02 -3.42 -9.01
C THR A 177 -24.25 -3.83 -10.47
N ALA A 178 -24.89 -4.96 -10.74
CA ALA A 178 -25.06 -5.52 -12.09
C ALA A 178 -25.72 -4.56 -13.13
N SER A 179 -26.36 -3.48 -12.67
CA SER A 179 -26.91 -2.39 -13.49
C SER A 179 -25.85 -1.40 -14.00
N GLN A 180 -24.74 -1.19 -13.27
CA GLN A 180 -23.67 -0.27 -13.67
C GLN A 180 -22.62 -0.91 -14.58
N ALA A 181 -22.56 -2.24 -14.66
CA ALA A 181 -21.66 -2.97 -15.55
C ALA A 181 -22.15 -3.04 -17.02
N LYS A 182 -23.36 -2.53 -17.30
CA LYS A 182 -23.99 -2.55 -18.63
C LYS A 182 -23.98 -1.18 -19.34
N MET A 183 -23.42 -0.15 -18.71
CA MET A 183 -23.28 1.19 -19.29
C MET A 183 -21.92 1.34 -19.96
#